data_AF-A0A7J2KV63-F1
#
_entry.id   AF-A0A7J2KV63-F1
#
_cell.length_a   1.000
_cell.length_b   1.000
_cell.length_c   1.000
_cell.angle_alpha   90.00
_cell.angle_beta   90.00
_cell.angle_gamma   90.00
#
_symmetry.space_group_name_H-M   'P 1'
#
loop_
_entity.id
_entity.type
_entity.pdbx_description
1 polymer ?
#
loop_
_entity_poly.entity_id
_entity_poly.type
_entity_poly.pdbx_seq_one_letter_code
_entity_poly.pdbx_strand_id
1 'polypeptide(L)' 'MAVIERTQVPADIDPQAGMNLQLKSPDGNATSVVITEVSEESIILDANHPLAGKDLIFEIKLVEIL' A
#
# COMPACT_ATOMS: atom_id res chain seq x y z
N MET A 1 -7.09 1.33 -4.00
CA MET A 1 -7.06 -0.14 -4.12
C MET A 1 -6.65 -0.50 -5.54
N ALA A 2 -5.78 -1.49 -5.69
CA ALA A 2 -5.34 -2.01 -6.98
C ALA A 2 -5.66 -3.50 -7.05
N VAL A 3 -6.12 -3.97 -8.21
CA VAL A 3 -6.36 -5.39 -8.49
C VAL A 3 -5.18 -5.92 -9.29
N ILE A 4 -4.59 -7.02 -8.82
CA ILE A 4 -3.45 -7.67 -9.46
C ILE A 4 -3.82 -9.11 -9.76
N GLU A 5 -3.59 -9.53 -11.01
CA GLU A 5 -3.79 -10.92 -11.44
C GLU A 5 -2.82 -11.84 -10.69
N ARG A 6 -3.30 -13.02 -10.27
CA ARG A 6 -2.49 -13.97 -9.49
C ARG A 6 -1.24 -14.44 -10.24
N THR A 7 -1.28 -14.41 -11.57
CA THR A 7 -0.15 -14.73 -12.46
C THR A 7 1.00 -13.71 -12.39
N GLN A 8 0.75 -12.50 -11.91
CA GLN A 8 1.77 -11.46 -11.70
C GLN A 8 2.42 -11.55 -10.33
N VAL A 9 1.85 -12.33 -9.42
CA VAL A 9 2.43 -12.58 -8.10
C VAL A 9 3.54 -13.62 -8.26
N PRO A 10 4.76 -13.35 -7.76
CA PRO A 10 5.85 -14.33 -7.75
C PRO A 10 5.42 -15.66 -7.13
N ALA A 11 5.82 -16.78 -7.75
CA ALA A 11 5.35 -18.12 -7.36
C ALA A 11 5.83 -18.58 -5.97
N ASP A 12 6.85 -17.92 -5.41
CA ASP A 12 7.36 -18.12 -4.06
C ASP A 12 6.55 -17.39 -2.98
N ILE A 13 5.60 -16.54 -3.38
CA ILE A 13 4.71 -15.83 -2.46
C ILE A 13 3.35 -16.53 -2.44
N ASP A 14 2.92 -16.99 -1.26
CA ASP A 14 1.54 -17.40 -1.01
C ASP A 14 0.73 -16.21 -0.46
N PRO A 15 -0.06 -15.51 -1.28
CA PRO A 15 -0.76 -14.30 -0.86
C PRO A 15 -1.85 -14.60 0.17
N GLN A 16 -1.81 -13.87 1.29
CA GLN A 16 -2.81 -13.95 2.35
C GLN A 16 -3.34 -12.56 2.71
N ALA A 17 -4.63 -12.45 3.00
CA ALA A 17 -5.22 -11.20 3.48
C ALA A 17 -4.53 -10.75 4.78
N GLY A 18 -4.22 -9.46 4.88
CA GLY A 18 -3.42 -8.85 5.95
C GLY A 18 -1.91 -8.89 5.72
N MET A 19 -1.41 -9.61 4.71
CA MET A 19 0.02 -9.64 4.41
C MET A 19 0.51 -8.28 3.89
N ASN A 20 1.63 -7.80 4.42
CA ASN A 20 2.31 -6.61 3.92
C ASN A 20 3.23 -6.97 2.76
N LEU A 21 3.13 -6.22 1.67
CA LEU A 21 4.02 -6.29 0.52
C LEU A 21 4.70 -4.94 0.32
N GLN A 22 5.87 -4.96 -0.33
CA GLN A 22 6.59 -3.75 -0.67
C GLN A 22 6.69 -3.65 -2.20
N LEU A 23 5.97 -2.68 -2.77
CA LEU A 23 6.00 -2.42 -4.20
C LEU A 23 7.15 -1.46 -4.51
N LYS A 24 8.00 -1.84 -5.45
CA LYS A 24 9.03 -0.94 -5.99
C LYS A 24 8.49 -0.24 -7.22
N SER A 25 8.48 1.08 -7.18
CA SER A 25 8.15 1.93 -8.31
C SER A 25 9.36 2.05 -9.26
N PRO A 26 9.17 2.30 -10.57
CA PRO A 26 10.27 2.42 -11.54
C PRO A 26 11.32 3.50 -11.20
N ASP A 27 10.90 4.52 -10.46
CA ASP A 27 11.68 5.63 -9.91
C ASP A 27 12.50 5.23 -8.66
N GLY A 28 12.45 3.97 -8.24
CA GLY A 28 13.26 3.41 -7.15
C GLY A 28 12.64 3.56 -5.75
N ASN A 29 11.52 4.28 -5.64
CA ASN A 29 10.78 4.42 -4.39
C ASN A 29 10.03 3.13 -4.05
N ALA A 30 9.99 2.80 -2.76
CA ALA A 30 9.28 1.64 -2.24
C ALA A 30 8.03 2.08 -1.48
N THR A 31 6.88 1.52 -1.83
CA THR A 31 5.60 1.76 -1.15
C THR A 31 5.13 0.49 -0.46
N SER A 32 4.83 0.58 0.83
CA SER A 32 4.22 -0.53 1.57
C SER A 32 2.73 -0.62 1.24
N VAL A 33 2.26 -1.82 0.95
CA VAL A 33 0.85 -2.12 0.65
C VAL A 33 0.40 -3.33 1.46
N VAL A 34 -0.91 -3.45 1.68
CA VAL A 34 -1.53 -4.57 2.39
C VAL A 34 -2.42 -5.33 1.43
N ILE A 35 -2.37 -6.66 1.45
CA ILE A 35 -3.38 -7.48 0.77
C ILE A 35 -4.68 -7.40 1.55
N THR A 36 -5.75 -6.87 0.97
CA THR A 36 -7.06 -6.81 1.63
C THR A 36 -7.94 -7.99 1.29
N GLU A 37 -7.76 -8.59 0.10
CA GLU A 37 -8.57 -9.71 -0.37
C GLU A 37 -7.74 -10.62 -1.28
N VAL A 38 -8.03 -11.93 -1.22
CA VAL A 38 -7.42 -12.96 -2.05
C VAL A 38 -8.53 -13.81 -2.65
N SER A 39 -8.52 -13.92 -3.98
CA SER A 39 -9.41 -14.81 -4.75
C SER A 39 -8.58 -15.84 -5.54
N GLU A 40 -9.26 -16.72 -6.27
CA GLU A 40 -8.61 -17.68 -7.17
C GLU A 40 -7.85 -16.99 -8.32
N GLU A 41 -8.43 -15.92 -8.87
CA GLU A 41 -7.91 -15.25 -10.07
C GLU A 41 -7.04 -14.04 -9.74
N SER A 42 -7.34 -13.32 -8.66
CA SER A 42 -6.71 -12.04 -8.35
C SER A 42 -6.53 -11.76 -6.85
N ILE A 43 -5.70 -10.77 -6.54
CA ILE A 43 -5.55 -10.19 -5.20
C ILE A 43 -5.84 -8.69 -5.23
N ILE A 44 -6.38 -8.18 -4.13
CA ILE A 44 -6.61 -6.75 -3.93
C ILE A 44 -5.57 -6.19 -2.98
N LEU A 45 -4.90 -5.13 -3.41
CA LEU A 45 -3.89 -4.40 -2.65
C LEU A 45 -4.42 -3.03 -2.22
N ASP A 46 -4.20 -2.68 -0.96
CA ASP A 46 -4.41 -1.34 -0.43
C ASP A 46 -3.08 -0.65 -0.12
N ALA A 47 -2.90 0.54 -0.68
CA ALA A 47 -1.74 1.41 -0.51
C ALA A 47 -2.09 2.70 0.25
N ASN A 48 -3.29 2.77 0.83
CA ASN A 48 -3.70 3.92 1.61
C ASN A 48 -2.75 4.16 2.79
N HIS A 49 -2.40 5.42 3.01
CA HIS A 49 -1.67 5.81 4.20
C HIS A 49 -2.49 5.43 5.46
N PRO A 50 -1.87 5.07 6.60
CA PRO A 50 -2.60 4.76 7.85
C PRO A 50 -3.53 5.85 8.39
N LEU A 51 -3.41 7.06 7.86
CA LEU A 51 -4.22 8.23 8.20
C LEU A 51 -5.30 8.56 7.14
N ALA A 52 -5.39 7.78 6.05
CA ALA A 52 -6.41 7.97 5.03
C ALA A 52 -7.81 7.84 5.64
N GLY A 53 -8.71 8.77 5.31
CA GLY A 53 -10.07 8.83 5.86
C GLY A 53 -10.16 9.29 7.32
N LYS A 54 -9.05 9.68 7.96
CA LYS A 54 -9.06 10.28 9.30
C LYS A 54 -9.07 11.80 9.20
N ASP A 55 -9.88 12.44 10.04
CA ASP A 55 -9.76 13.87 10.29
C ASP A 55 -8.46 14.14 11.05
N LEU A 56 -7.62 15.00 10.48
CA LEU A 56 -6.32 15.34 11.08
C LEU A 56 -6.37 16.77 11.61
N ILE A 57 -6.17 16.91 12.92
CA ILE A 57 -6.07 18.20 13.59
C ILE A 57 -4.58 18.46 13.85
N PHE A 58 -4.06 19.54 13.29
CA PHE A 58 -2.67 19.93 13.46
C PHE A 58 -2.57 21.27 14.18
N GLU A 59 -1.67 21.35 15.15
CA GLU A 59 -1.16 22.63 15.66
C GLU A 59 0.14 22.93 14.90
N ILE A 60 0.14 24.02 14.12
CA ILE A 60 1.27 24.38 13.27
C ILE A 60 1.96 25.61 13.87
N LYS A 61 3.28 25.54 14.04
CA LYS A 61 4.13 26.66 14.44
C LYS A 61 5.01 27.11 13.28
N LEU A 62 4.88 28.37 12.87
CA LEU A 62 5.81 28.99 11.92
C LEU A 62 7.18 29.17 12.59
N VAL A 63 8.21 28.55 12.03
CA VAL A 63 9.59 28.62 12.56
C VAL A 63 10.33 29.82 11.97
N GLU A 64 10.40 29.92 10.64
CA GLU A 64 10.94 31.09 9.95
C GLU A 64 10.47 31.13 8.49
N ILE A 65 10.65 32.27 7.83
CA ILE A 65 10.60 32.40 6.37
C ILE A 65 11.95 33.00 5.94
N LEU A 66 12.64 32.31 5.04
CA LEU A 66 13.94 32.70 4.49
C LEU A 66 13.81 33.69 3.34
#